data_AF-A0A831NSU9-F1
#
_entry.id   AF-A0A831NSU9-F1
#
_cell.length_a   1.000
_cell.length_b   1.000
_cell.length_c   1.000
_cell.angle_alpha   90.00
_cell.angle_beta   90.00
_cell.angle_gamma   90.00
#
_symmetry.space_group_name_H-M   'P 1'
#
loop_
_entity.id
_entity.type
_entity.pdbx_description
1 polymer ?
#
loop_
_entity_poly.entity_id
_entity_poly.type
_entity_poly.pdbx_seq_one_letter_code
_entity_poly.pdbx_strand_id
1 'polypeptide(L)'
;MTAVSLITAALNLLNVLFSEAATLAILLVVRPVFSLCLAGMYMAHTNRIFDVRTLPEPRLSHTAVRLLVNGFRELCNLARDIKWITAASLVFIAGFAGGYWITTQGLSKIISQFVGLEKGGIVFERYLPVSIFADIFFHNWRIAAFTSVSGVYSIAAPATIVLVNGIILGAVAAVLPFTDFYVAIMPHGIVEIPGFILAAAAGMRLAYQLLARKEKASYIKRAAYIALGLAPFFAVAAFIETFITPFFIKLYLKSL
;
A
#
# COMPACT_ATOMS: atom_id res chain seq x y z
N MET A 1 12.65 -35.88 -17.35
CA MET A 1 12.28 -34.46 -17.17
C MET A 1 12.75 -34.02 -15.79
N THR A 2 13.63 -33.03 -15.70
CA THR A 2 14.21 -32.58 -14.43
C THR A 2 13.23 -31.65 -13.69
N ALA A 3 13.31 -31.57 -12.36
CA ALA A 3 12.49 -30.67 -11.55
C ALA A 3 12.55 -29.21 -12.05
N VAL A 4 13.73 -28.82 -12.56
CA VAL A 4 13.96 -27.52 -13.21
C VAL A 4 13.07 -27.34 -14.44
N SER A 5 12.95 -28.33 -15.32
CA SER A 5 12.07 -28.25 -16.49
C SER A 5 10.58 -28.14 -16.13
N LEU A 6 10.16 -28.73 -15.01
CA LEU A 6 8.79 -28.68 -14.54
C LEU A 6 8.45 -27.31 -13.95
N ILE A 7 9.39 -26.74 -13.18
CA ILE A 7 9.28 -25.41 -12.59
C ILE A 7 9.30 -24.34 -13.69
N THR A 8 10.20 -24.44 -14.66
CA THR A 8 10.26 -23.50 -15.79
C THR A 8 8.99 -23.58 -16.65
N ALA A 9 8.45 -24.78 -16.88
CA ALA A 9 7.19 -24.94 -17.60
C ALA A 9 6.01 -24.32 -16.82
N ALA A 10 5.94 -24.52 -15.50
CA ALA A 10 4.90 -23.95 -14.64
C ALA A 10 4.99 -22.40 -14.57
N LEU A 11 6.21 -21.85 -14.50
CA LEU A 11 6.44 -20.40 -14.48
C LEU A 11 6.10 -19.74 -15.83
N ASN A 12 6.43 -20.39 -16.95
CA ASN A 12 6.02 -19.95 -18.28
C ASN A 12 4.50 -20.01 -18.47
N LEU A 13 3.81 -21.00 -17.90
CA LEU A 13 2.35 -21.11 -17.94
C LEU A 13 1.66 -19.97 -17.16
N LEU A 14 2.38 -19.35 -16.21
CA LEU A 14 1.95 -18.22 -15.40
C LEU A 14 2.46 -16.86 -15.93
N ASN A 15 3.14 -16.82 -17.09
CA ASN A 15 3.79 -15.63 -17.66
C ASN A 15 4.79 -14.93 -16.72
N VAL A 16 5.43 -15.66 -15.81
CA VAL A 16 6.39 -15.12 -14.85
C VAL A 16 7.76 -15.02 -15.52
N LEU A 17 8.29 -13.79 -15.68
CA LEU A 17 9.59 -13.55 -16.32
C LEU A 17 10.73 -14.15 -15.46
N PHE A 18 11.83 -14.57 -16.09
CA PHE A 18 13.00 -15.18 -15.39
C PHE A 18 13.56 -14.28 -14.26
N SER A 19 13.39 -12.96 -14.38
CA SER A 19 13.71 -11.95 -13.36
C SER A 19 12.89 -12.10 -12.07
N GLU A 20 11.64 -12.54 -12.17
CA GLU A 20 10.75 -12.74 -11.03
C GLU A 20 11.10 -14.02 -10.27
N ALA A 21 11.50 -15.09 -10.96
CA ALA A 21 12.03 -16.31 -10.34
C ALA A 21 13.35 -16.06 -9.58
N ALA A 22 14.26 -15.25 -10.16
CA ALA A 22 15.47 -14.81 -9.47
C ALA A 22 15.14 -13.95 -8.23
N THR A 23 14.15 -13.07 -8.33
CA THR A 23 13.64 -12.26 -7.21
C THR A 23 13.06 -13.14 -6.10
N LEU A 24 12.34 -14.19 -6.47
CA LEU A 24 11.76 -15.18 -5.55
C LEU A 24 12.86 -15.96 -4.81
N ALA A 25 13.90 -16.41 -5.52
CA ALA A 25 15.06 -17.08 -4.92
C ALA A 25 15.84 -16.16 -3.96
N ILE A 26 16.03 -14.89 -4.33
CA ILE A 26 16.63 -13.87 -3.46
C ILE A 26 15.78 -13.64 -2.20
N LEU A 27 14.45 -13.60 -2.34
CA LEU A 27 13.51 -13.39 -1.23
C LEU A 27 13.44 -14.60 -0.28
N LEU A 28 13.44 -15.82 -0.81
CA LEU A 28 13.27 -17.05 -0.02
C LEU A 28 14.56 -17.58 0.59
N VAL A 29 15.71 -17.31 -0.01
CA VAL A 29 16.99 -17.92 0.41
C VAL A 29 17.98 -16.87 0.89
N VAL A 30 18.25 -15.87 0.05
CA VAL A 30 19.33 -14.91 0.32
C VAL A 30 18.97 -13.96 1.47
N ARG A 31 17.78 -13.33 1.42
CA ARG A 31 17.34 -12.38 2.45
C ARG A 31 17.26 -12.98 3.86
N PRO A 32 16.69 -14.18 4.09
CA PRO A 32 16.64 -14.79 5.41
C PRO A 32 18.04 -15.08 5.96
N VAL A 33 18.96 -15.59 5.13
CA VAL A 33 20.35 -15.87 5.52
C VAL A 33 21.07 -14.58 5.94
N PHE A 34 20.97 -13.52 5.14
CA PHE A 34 21.55 -12.22 5.52
C PHE A 34 20.93 -11.66 6.80
N SER A 35 19.62 -11.82 6.99
CA SER A 35 18.93 -11.39 8.21
C SER A 35 19.40 -12.15 9.44
N LEU A 36 19.65 -13.46 9.32
CA LEU A 36 20.23 -14.29 10.37
C LEU A 36 21.68 -13.88 10.70
N CYS A 37 22.51 -13.63 9.69
CA CYS A 37 23.87 -13.14 9.89
C CYS A 37 23.89 -11.78 10.60
N LEU A 38 23.02 -10.85 10.19
CA LEU A 38 22.90 -9.53 10.81
C LEU A 38 22.43 -9.63 12.27
N ALA A 39 21.44 -10.49 12.54
CA ALA A 39 20.98 -10.78 13.89
C ALA A 39 22.10 -11.39 14.75
N GLY A 40 22.89 -12.33 14.19
CA GLY A 40 24.05 -12.91 14.86
C GLY A 40 25.12 -11.88 15.21
N MET A 41 25.45 -10.98 14.28
CA MET A 41 26.40 -9.89 14.56
C MET A 41 25.88 -8.91 15.62
N TYR A 42 24.59 -8.55 15.57
CA TYR A 42 23.97 -7.69 16.57
C TYR A 42 24.00 -8.33 17.96
N MET A 43 23.70 -9.63 18.04
CA MET A 43 23.74 -10.40 19.27
C MET A 43 25.15 -10.50 19.84
N ALA A 44 26.14 -10.78 18.99
CA ALA A 44 27.56 -10.78 19.35
C ALA A 44 28.01 -9.40 19.88
N HIS A 45 27.54 -8.32 19.26
CA HIS A 45 27.88 -6.97 19.69
C HIS A 45 27.17 -6.54 20.99
N THR A 46 25.96 -7.04 21.25
CA THR A 46 25.15 -6.66 22.42
C THR A 46 25.23 -7.65 23.58
N ASN A 47 26.04 -8.71 23.47
CA ASN A 47 26.11 -9.84 24.43
C ASN A 47 24.72 -10.43 24.75
N ARG A 48 23.79 -10.38 23.79
CA ARG A 48 22.45 -10.97 23.94
C ARG A 48 22.46 -12.37 23.35
N ILE A 49 22.24 -13.39 24.18
CA ILE A 49 22.13 -14.78 23.76
C ILE A 49 20.64 -15.11 23.62
N PHE A 50 20.19 -15.44 22.42
CA PHE A 50 18.83 -15.92 22.15
C PHE A 50 18.89 -17.44 22.06
N ASP A 51 18.24 -18.12 23.01
CA ASP A 51 18.12 -19.57 22.96
C ASP A 51 17.01 -19.97 21.97
N VAL A 52 17.43 -20.32 20.75
CA VAL A 52 16.54 -20.76 19.67
C VAL A 52 15.73 -22.00 20.08
N ARG A 53 16.22 -22.82 21.03
CA ARG A 53 15.54 -24.02 21.53
C ARG A 53 14.34 -23.71 22.42
N THR A 54 14.28 -22.49 22.95
CA THR A 54 13.17 -22.01 23.79
C THR A 54 12.08 -21.30 22.99
N LEU A 55 12.30 -21.05 21.70
CA LEU A 55 11.30 -20.40 20.86
C LEU A 55 10.20 -21.42 20.51
N PRO A 56 8.95 -21.19 20.91
CA PRO A 56 7.86 -22.05 20.50
C PRO A 56 7.77 -22.04 18.98
N GLU A 57 7.59 -23.22 18.36
CA GLU A 57 7.45 -23.31 16.90
C GLU A 57 6.36 -22.34 16.44
N PRO A 58 6.72 -21.30 15.67
CA PRO A 58 5.75 -20.28 15.31
C PRO A 58 4.79 -20.88 14.29
N ARG A 59 3.60 -21.28 14.74
CA ARG A 59 2.49 -21.59 13.84
C ARG A 59 2.18 -20.33 13.04
N LEU A 60 2.41 -20.40 11.73
CA LEU A 60 2.27 -19.29 10.78
C LEU A 60 0.93 -18.56 10.92
N SER A 61 -0.16 -19.32 11.09
CA SER A 61 -1.52 -18.81 11.30
C SER A 61 -1.65 -17.98 12.59
N HIS A 62 -1.15 -18.49 13.72
CA HIS A 62 -1.21 -17.77 14.99
C HIS A 62 -0.41 -16.47 14.96
N THR A 63 0.76 -16.48 14.31
CA THR A 63 1.57 -15.27 14.15
C THR A 63 0.88 -14.24 13.27
N ALA A 64 0.32 -14.65 12.13
CA ALA A 64 -0.41 -13.77 11.23
C ALA A 64 -1.63 -13.13 11.92
N VAL A 65 -2.46 -13.93 12.61
CA VAL A 65 -3.62 -13.43 13.35
C VAL A 65 -3.19 -12.45 14.43
N ARG A 66 -2.14 -12.77 15.19
CA ARG A 66 -1.61 -11.88 16.24
C ARG A 66 -1.15 -10.54 15.66
N LEU A 67 -0.46 -10.56 14.51
CA LEU A 67 0.00 -9.34 13.83
C LEU A 67 -1.17 -8.47 13.36
N LEU A 68 -2.19 -9.08 12.76
CA LEU A 68 -3.39 -8.36 12.32
C LEU A 68 -4.16 -7.77 13.51
N VAL A 69 -4.39 -8.55 14.58
CA VAL A 69 -5.09 -8.07 15.78
C VAL A 69 -4.34 -6.90 16.43
N ASN A 70 -3.01 -6.99 16.50
CA ASN A 70 -2.19 -5.86 16.97
C ASN A 70 -2.28 -4.67 16.02
N GLY A 71 -2.31 -4.90 14.71
CA GLY A 71 -2.50 -3.85 13.70
C GLY A 71 -3.82 -3.12 13.83
N PHE A 72 -4.93 -3.85 13.95
CA PHE A 72 -6.24 -3.28 14.22
C PHE A 72 -6.28 -2.50 15.53
N ARG A 73 -5.67 -3.03 16.59
CA ARG A 73 -5.59 -2.32 17.88
C ARG A 73 -4.85 -0.99 17.75
N GLU A 74 -3.71 -0.97 17.08
CA GLU A 74 -2.94 0.26 16.86
C GLU A 74 -3.66 1.24 15.93
N LEU A 75 -4.41 0.76 14.94
CA LEU A 75 -5.29 1.58 14.12
C LEU A 75 -6.38 2.25 14.95
N CYS A 76 -7.08 1.50 15.81
CA CYS A 76 -8.08 2.07 16.72
C CYS A 76 -7.46 3.09 17.68
N ASN A 77 -6.24 2.83 18.16
CA ASN A 77 -5.52 3.77 19.00
C ASN A 77 -5.14 5.05 18.24
N LEU A 78 -4.75 4.94 16.98
CA LEU A 78 -4.50 6.10 16.12
C LEU A 78 -5.78 6.87 15.82
N ALA A 79 -6.89 6.18 15.56
CA ALA A 79 -8.21 6.78 15.30
C ALA A 79 -8.70 7.66 16.46
N ARG A 80 -8.26 7.37 17.69
CA ARG A 80 -8.53 8.21 18.88
C ARG A 80 -7.67 9.48 18.94
N ASP A 81 -6.51 9.50 18.30
CA ASP A 81 -5.60 10.65 18.26
C ASP A 81 -5.88 11.50 17.02
N ILE A 82 -7.00 12.25 17.08
CA ILE A 82 -7.58 12.98 15.94
C ILE A 82 -6.62 13.98 15.30
N LYS A 83 -5.65 14.53 16.06
CA LYS A 83 -4.75 15.60 15.59
C LYS A 83 -3.87 15.19 14.41
N TRP A 84 -3.44 13.93 14.35
CA TRP A 84 -2.60 13.45 13.24
C TRP A 84 -3.44 13.17 12.00
N ILE A 85 -4.67 12.70 12.23
CA ILE A 85 -5.63 12.44 11.16
C ILE A 85 -6.08 13.75 10.53
N THR A 86 -6.37 14.78 11.34
CA THR A 86 -6.71 16.11 10.81
C THR A 86 -5.54 16.72 10.07
N ALA A 87 -4.31 16.65 10.61
CA ALA A 87 -3.12 17.12 9.90
C ALA A 87 -2.93 16.41 8.54
N ALA A 88 -3.00 15.08 8.51
CA ALA A 88 -2.90 14.31 7.27
C ALA A 88 -4.04 14.61 6.28
N SER A 89 -5.26 14.78 6.78
CA SER A 89 -6.43 15.15 5.97
C SER A 89 -6.28 16.53 5.34
N LEU A 90 -5.78 17.51 6.10
CA LEU A 90 -5.53 18.86 5.58
C LEU A 90 -4.47 18.84 4.46
N VAL A 91 -3.40 18.07 4.64
CA VAL A 91 -2.37 17.90 3.59
C VAL A 91 -2.95 17.21 2.36
N PHE A 92 -3.77 16.17 2.53
CA PHE A 92 -4.46 15.51 1.43
C PHE A 92 -5.38 16.47 0.67
N ILE A 93 -6.21 17.23 1.38
CA ILE A 93 -7.15 18.20 0.80
C ILE A 93 -6.39 19.32 0.06
N ALA A 94 -5.29 19.82 0.64
CA ALA A 94 -4.43 20.79 -0.02
C ALA A 94 -3.85 20.22 -1.33
N GLY A 95 -3.42 18.96 -1.30
CA GLY A 95 -2.96 18.24 -2.49
C GLY A 95 -4.06 18.12 -3.55
N PHE A 96 -5.24 17.68 -3.15
CA PHE A 96 -6.41 17.56 -4.02
C PHE A 96 -6.78 18.89 -4.68
N ALA A 97 -6.94 19.95 -3.89
CA ALA A 97 -7.25 21.27 -4.40
C ALA A 97 -6.14 21.80 -5.33
N GLY A 98 -4.87 21.59 -4.98
CA GLY A 98 -3.72 21.96 -5.80
C GLY A 98 -3.69 21.21 -7.13
N GLY A 99 -3.89 19.89 -7.12
CA GLY A 99 -3.92 19.05 -8.31
C GLY A 99 -5.08 19.42 -9.24
N TYR A 100 -6.26 19.68 -8.67
CA TYR A 100 -7.42 20.15 -9.42
C TYR A 100 -7.14 21.50 -10.07
N TRP A 101 -6.65 22.47 -9.29
CA TRP A 101 -6.34 23.80 -9.77
C TRP A 101 -5.28 23.78 -10.89
N ILE A 102 -4.13 23.15 -10.67
CA ILE A 102 -3.04 23.05 -11.66
C ILE A 102 -3.54 22.42 -12.97
N THR A 103 -4.42 21.43 -12.88
CA THR A 103 -4.97 20.75 -14.06
C THR A 103 -5.92 21.64 -14.84
N THR A 104 -6.80 22.38 -14.17
CA THR A 104 -7.71 23.35 -14.82
C THR A 104 -7.00 24.55 -15.44
N GLN A 105 -5.81 24.92 -14.95
CA GLN A 105 -5.02 26.04 -15.47
C GLN A 105 -4.28 25.75 -16.78
N GLY A 106 -4.25 24.50 -17.25
CA GLY A 106 -3.65 24.18 -18.56
C GLY A 106 -3.09 22.78 -18.73
N LEU A 107 -3.02 21.97 -17.66
CA LEU A 107 -2.53 20.59 -17.73
C LEU A 107 -3.61 19.57 -18.16
N SER A 108 -4.87 20.00 -18.28
CA SER A 108 -6.01 19.15 -18.60
C SER A 108 -5.78 18.26 -19.82
N LYS A 109 -5.21 18.79 -20.91
CA LYS A 109 -4.93 18.02 -22.12
C LYS A 109 -3.90 16.91 -21.90
N ILE A 110 -2.83 17.19 -21.15
CA ILE A 110 -1.79 16.21 -20.83
C ILE A 110 -2.37 15.13 -19.91
N ILE A 111 -3.05 15.54 -18.83
CA ILE A 111 -3.66 14.61 -17.87
C ILE A 111 -4.73 13.75 -18.55
N SER A 112 -5.54 14.29 -19.45
CA SER A 112 -6.55 13.53 -20.20
C SER A 112 -5.96 12.41 -21.07
N GLN A 113 -4.78 12.63 -21.64
CA GLN A 113 -4.06 11.59 -22.40
C GLN A 113 -3.56 10.46 -21.50
N PHE A 114 -3.17 10.78 -20.27
CA PHE A 114 -2.75 9.77 -19.27
C PHE A 114 -3.93 9.04 -18.63
N VAL A 115 -5.04 9.73 -18.38
CA VAL A 115 -6.26 9.15 -17.82
C VAL A 115 -6.99 8.28 -18.84
N GLY A 116 -6.80 8.55 -20.15
CA GLY A 116 -6.92 7.54 -21.19
C GLY A 116 -8.25 6.78 -21.23
N LEU A 117 -9.38 7.47 -21.05
CA LEU A 117 -10.70 6.85 -21.17
C LEU A 117 -11.00 6.31 -22.59
N GLU A 118 -10.26 6.74 -23.61
CA GLU A 118 -10.42 6.21 -24.98
C GLU A 118 -10.01 4.74 -25.14
N LYS A 119 -9.36 4.13 -24.13
CA LYS A 119 -8.97 2.70 -24.15
C LYS A 119 -9.36 1.96 -22.87
N GLY A 120 -10.39 2.42 -22.16
CA GLY A 120 -10.97 1.74 -20.99
C GLY A 120 -11.49 0.32 -21.25
N GLY A 121 -11.56 -0.13 -22.51
CA GLY A 121 -11.99 -1.48 -22.88
C GLY A 121 -10.89 -2.55 -22.91
N ILE A 122 -9.60 -2.22 -22.93
CA ILE A 122 -8.59 -3.18 -23.47
C ILE A 122 -7.68 -3.81 -22.39
N VAL A 123 -7.59 -3.25 -21.18
CA VAL A 123 -6.70 -3.81 -20.14
C VAL A 123 -7.35 -4.97 -19.37
N PHE A 124 -8.65 -4.90 -19.07
CA PHE A 124 -9.34 -5.96 -18.31
C PHE A 124 -9.64 -7.23 -19.12
N GLU A 125 -9.60 -7.19 -20.45
CA GLU A 125 -9.84 -8.38 -21.29
C GLU A 125 -8.61 -9.27 -21.45
N ARG A 126 -7.40 -8.74 -21.20
CA ARG A 126 -6.14 -9.44 -21.52
C ARG A 126 -5.45 -10.10 -20.32
N TYR A 127 -5.87 -9.80 -19.10
CA TYR A 127 -5.27 -10.31 -17.87
C TYR A 127 -6.30 -11.02 -16.98
N LEU A 128 -5.83 -12.01 -16.21
CA LEU A 128 -6.67 -12.69 -15.22
C LEU A 128 -7.09 -11.69 -14.14
N PRO A 129 -8.37 -11.61 -13.76
CA PRO A 129 -8.83 -10.69 -12.71
C PRO A 129 -8.06 -10.84 -11.40
N VAL A 130 -7.61 -12.06 -11.07
CA VAL A 130 -6.82 -12.32 -9.86
C VAL A 130 -5.44 -11.67 -9.89
N SER A 131 -4.78 -11.55 -11.05
CA SER A 131 -3.48 -10.89 -11.16
C SER A 131 -3.62 -9.38 -11.00
N ILE A 132 -4.62 -8.78 -11.66
CA ILE A 132 -4.92 -7.34 -11.53
C ILE A 132 -5.23 -6.99 -10.07
N PHE A 133 -6.07 -7.80 -9.40
CA PHE A 133 -6.38 -7.65 -7.99
C PHE A 133 -5.12 -7.62 -7.12
N ALA A 134 -4.21 -8.59 -7.32
CA ALA A 134 -2.99 -8.69 -6.53
C ALA A 134 -2.09 -7.46 -6.77
N ASP A 135 -1.94 -7.02 -8.02
CA ASP A 135 -1.12 -5.87 -8.36
C ASP A 135 -1.63 -4.59 -7.69
N ILE A 136 -2.93 -4.31 -7.81
CA ILE A 136 -3.58 -3.15 -7.19
C ILE A 136 -3.43 -3.22 -5.66
N PHE A 137 -3.77 -4.37 -5.06
CA PHE A 137 -3.67 -4.58 -3.62
C PHE A 137 -2.25 -4.32 -3.10
N PHE A 138 -1.25 -5.00 -3.67
CA PHE A 138 0.13 -4.88 -3.21
C PHE A 138 0.71 -3.50 -3.48
N HIS A 139 0.33 -2.86 -4.59
CA HIS A 139 0.75 -1.49 -4.88
C HIS A 139 0.26 -0.52 -3.81
N ASN A 140 -1.05 -0.48 -3.55
CA ASN A 140 -1.65 0.49 -2.63
C ASN A 140 -1.26 0.20 -1.18
N TRP A 141 -1.25 -1.08 -0.79
CA TRP A 141 -0.77 -1.48 0.53
C TRP A 141 0.72 -1.16 0.74
N ARG A 142 1.59 -1.38 -0.26
CA ARG A 142 3.02 -1.05 -0.17
C ARG A 142 3.25 0.45 0.02
N ILE A 143 2.52 1.30 -0.71
CA ILE A 143 2.61 2.75 -0.54
C ILE A 143 2.15 3.14 0.87
N ALA A 144 1.02 2.62 1.34
CA ALA A 144 0.53 2.88 2.70
C ALA A 144 1.49 2.38 3.79
N ALA A 145 2.09 1.20 3.59
CA ALA A 145 3.06 0.64 4.51
C ALA A 145 4.33 1.50 4.60
N PHE A 146 4.87 1.90 3.45
CA PHE A 146 6.00 2.81 3.38
C PHE A 146 5.67 4.16 4.03
N THR A 147 4.50 4.73 3.73
CA THR A 147 4.03 6.00 4.29
C THR A 147 3.91 5.94 5.82
N SER A 148 3.41 4.82 6.36
CA SER A 148 3.25 4.63 7.81
C SER A 148 4.59 4.69 8.55
N VAL A 149 5.67 4.21 7.93
CA VAL A 149 7.01 4.15 8.55
C VAL A 149 7.96 5.25 8.07
N SER A 150 7.62 6.00 7.01
CA SER A 150 8.50 7.03 6.42
C SER A 150 8.77 8.21 7.37
N GLY A 151 7.97 8.34 8.44
CA GLY A 151 8.23 9.26 9.55
C GLY A 151 9.60 9.07 10.23
N VAL A 152 10.27 7.93 10.03
CA VAL A 152 11.67 7.73 10.45
C VAL A 152 12.61 8.77 9.84
N TYR A 153 12.33 9.23 8.62
CA TYR A 153 13.16 10.20 7.92
C TYR A 153 12.85 11.64 8.34
N SER A 154 11.57 12.01 8.28
CA SER A 154 11.08 13.33 8.68
C SER A 154 9.55 13.35 8.71
N ILE A 155 8.95 14.39 9.30
CA ILE A 155 7.51 14.62 9.21
C ILE A 155 7.07 14.95 7.77
N ALA A 156 7.97 15.53 6.97
CA ALA A 156 7.71 15.87 5.58
C ALA A 156 7.56 14.62 4.69
N ALA A 157 8.28 13.53 4.98
CA ALA A 157 8.19 12.31 4.16
C ALA A 157 6.76 11.74 4.03
N PRO A 158 6.03 11.43 5.12
CA PRO A 158 4.64 10.99 5.02
C PRO A 158 3.70 12.09 4.50
N ALA A 159 3.98 13.36 4.81
CA ALA A 159 3.19 14.50 4.32
C ALA A 159 3.26 14.62 2.79
N THR A 160 4.44 14.53 2.20
CA THR A 160 4.63 14.61 0.75
C THR A 160 3.94 13.45 0.04
N ILE A 161 3.99 12.24 0.58
CA ILE A 161 3.34 11.09 -0.07
C ILE A 161 1.81 11.28 -0.11
N VAL A 162 1.20 11.69 1.01
CA VAL A 162 -0.26 11.93 1.02
C VAL A 162 -0.65 13.16 0.21
N LEU A 163 0.20 14.19 0.16
CA LEU A 163 0.03 15.35 -0.70
C LEU A 163 0.01 14.94 -2.17
N VAL A 164 0.98 14.13 -2.62
CA VAL A 164 1.09 13.65 -4.00
C VAL A 164 -0.12 12.79 -4.37
N ASN A 165 -0.56 11.88 -3.48
CA ASN A 165 -1.79 11.12 -3.69
C ASN A 165 -3.03 12.04 -3.84
N GLY A 166 -3.11 13.10 -3.03
CA GLY A 166 -4.13 14.13 -3.18
C GLY A 166 -4.06 14.83 -4.54
N ILE A 167 -2.87 15.27 -4.95
CA ILE A 167 -2.64 15.94 -6.25
C ILE A 167 -3.09 15.05 -7.41
N ILE A 168 -2.70 13.77 -7.41
CA ILE A 168 -3.08 12.82 -8.46
C ILE A 168 -4.61 12.70 -8.52
N LEU A 169 -5.27 12.47 -7.37
CA LEU A 169 -6.72 12.33 -7.34
C LEU A 169 -7.44 13.62 -7.78
N GLY A 170 -6.95 14.79 -7.36
CA GLY A 170 -7.49 16.09 -7.77
C GLY A 170 -7.32 16.36 -9.26
N ALA A 171 -6.18 15.97 -9.84
CA ALA A 171 -5.95 16.07 -11.27
C ALA A 171 -6.88 15.18 -12.09
N VAL A 172 -7.11 13.94 -11.63
CA VAL A 172 -8.08 13.02 -12.24
C VAL A 172 -9.51 13.58 -12.15
N ALA A 173 -9.89 14.12 -11.00
CA ALA A 173 -11.20 14.76 -10.78
C ALA A 173 -11.42 16.01 -11.67
N ALA A 174 -10.36 16.71 -12.06
CA ALA A 174 -10.46 17.89 -12.93
C ALA A 174 -10.70 17.55 -14.41
N VAL A 175 -10.42 16.31 -14.82
CA VAL A 175 -10.51 15.90 -16.24
C VAL A 175 -11.71 14.99 -16.49
N LEU A 176 -12.11 14.19 -15.51
CA LEU A 176 -13.24 13.29 -15.64
C LEU A 176 -14.57 14.03 -15.44
N PRO A 177 -15.62 13.74 -16.25
CA PRO A 177 -16.98 14.11 -15.89
C PRO A 177 -17.34 13.57 -14.51
N PHE A 178 -18.16 14.32 -13.76
CA PHE A 178 -18.53 13.95 -12.39
C PHE A 178 -19.11 12.53 -12.28
N THR A 179 -19.94 12.14 -13.26
CA THR A 179 -20.54 10.80 -13.34
C THR A 179 -19.49 9.70 -13.50
N ASP A 180 -18.52 9.92 -14.38
CA ASP A 180 -17.47 8.94 -14.69
C ASP A 180 -16.51 8.80 -13.51
N PHE A 181 -16.16 9.93 -12.87
CA PHE A 181 -15.40 9.93 -11.62
C PHE A 181 -16.13 9.16 -10.52
N TYR A 182 -17.43 9.39 -10.35
CA TYR A 182 -18.24 8.74 -9.33
C TYR A 182 -18.32 7.22 -9.54
N VAL A 183 -18.55 6.77 -10.78
CA VAL A 183 -18.68 5.34 -11.10
C VAL A 183 -17.32 4.63 -11.06
N ALA A 184 -16.28 5.26 -11.59
CA ALA A 184 -14.97 4.63 -11.68
C ALA A 184 -14.23 4.63 -10.35
N ILE A 185 -14.22 5.74 -9.61
CA ILE A 185 -13.27 5.97 -8.50
C ILE A 185 -13.94 5.84 -7.14
N MET A 186 -15.16 6.35 -6.97
CA MET A 186 -15.80 6.40 -5.65
C MET A 186 -15.96 5.04 -4.96
N PRO A 187 -16.32 3.92 -5.64
CA PRO A 187 -16.56 2.65 -4.98
C PRO A 187 -15.37 2.13 -4.17
N HIS A 188 -14.15 2.21 -4.71
CA HIS A 188 -12.93 1.81 -4.00
C HIS A 188 -12.33 2.98 -3.22
N GLY A 189 -12.42 4.21 -3.74
CA GLY A 189 -11.86 5.42 -3.13
C GLY A 189 -12.38 5.72 -1.71
N ILE A 190 -13.61 5.31 -1.39
CA ILE A 190 -14.17 5.45 -0.03
C ILE A 190 -13.38 4.64 1.03
N VAL A 191 -12.67 3.58 0.61
CA VAL A 191 -11.84 2.75 1.48
C VAL A 191 -10.37 3.20 1.41
N GLU A 192 -9.88 3.52 0.22
CA GLU A 192 -8.47 3.85 0.02
C GLU A 192 -8.07 5.21 0.59
N ILE A 193 -8.91 6.24 0.40
CA ILE A 193 -8.59 7.60 0.84
C ILE A 193 -8.42 7.64 2.36
N PRO A 194 -9.35 7.12 3.19
CA PRO A 194 -9.12 7.00 4.63
C PRO A 194 -7.88 6.16 4.98
N GLY A 195 -7.63 5.07 4.24
CA GLY A 195 -6.45 4.22 4.44
C GLY A 195 -5.13 4.98 4.26
N PHE A 196 -5.00 5.78 3.21
CA PHE A 196 -3.83 6.62 2.97
C PHE A 196 -3.68 7.75 3.99
N ILE A 197 -4.79 8.37 4.40
CA ILE A 197 -4.78 9.39 5.47
C ILE A 197 -4.31 8.78 6.79
N LEU A 198 -4.80 7.60 7.17
CA LEU A 198 -4.38 6.89 8.38
C LEU A 198 -2.91 6.49 8.33
N ALA A 199 -2.42 6.03 7.17
CA ALA A 199 -1.00 5.75 6.97
C ALA A 199 -0.13 6.99 7.15
N ALA A 200 -0.53 8.12 6.56
CA ALA A 200 0.19 9.39 6.71
C ALA A 200 0.15 9.92 8.15
N ALA A 201 -1.00 9.84 8.81
CA ALA A 201 -1.14 10.18 10.23
C ALA A 201 -0.21 9.34 11.11
N ALA A 202 -0.08 8.03 10.83
CA ALA A 202 0.85 7.16 11.53
C ALA A 202 2.31 7.59 11.34
N GLY A 203 2.70 7.92 10.10
CA GLY A 203 4.04 8.41 9.77
C GLY A 203 4.35 9.76 10.44
N MET A 204 3.43 10.72 10.40
CA MET A 204 3.62 12.02 11.05
C MET A 204 3.75 11.87 12.57
N ARG A 205 2.92 11.01 13.18
CA ARG A 205 3.01 10.67 14.61
C ARG A 205 4.35 10.04 14.95
N LEU A 206 4.84 9.13 14.10
CA LEU A 206 6.14 8.49 14.26
C LEU A 206 7.27 9.52 14.24
N ALA A 207 7.29 10.43 13.25
CA ALA A 207 8.29 11.48 13.15
C ALA A 207 8.34 12.34 14.42
N TYR A 208 7.19 12.78 14.91
CA TYR A 208 7.10 13.55 16.14
C TYR A 208 7.60 12.79 17.38
N GLN A 209 7.22 11.52 17.52
CA GLN A 209 7.64 10.68 18.64
C GLN A 209 9.16 10.41 18.64
N LEU A 210 9.76 10.28 17.46
CA LEU A 210 11.21 10.07 17.30
C LEU A 210 12.03 11.32 17.64
N LEU A 211 11.48 12.52 17.42
CA LEU A 211 12.11 13.77 17.82
C LEU A 211 12.07 13.98 19.35
N ALA A 212 11.03 13.49 20.01
CA ALA A 212 10.76 13.82 21.40
C ALA A 212 11.26 12.79 22.44
N ARG A 213 11.54 11.53 22.07
CA ARG A 213 11.65 10.42 23.07
C ARG A 213 12.73 9.38 22.79
N LYS A 214 13.14 8.68 23.85
CA LYS A 214 14.21 7.66 23.84
C LYS A 214 13.81 6.29 23.26
N GLU A 215 12.52 5.91 23.29
CA GLU A 215 12.06 4.57 22.86
C GLU A 215 11.77 4.42 21.35
N LYS A 216 12.79 4.64 20.51
CA LYS A 216 12.65 4.68 19.04
C LYS A 216 12.05 3.40 18.42
N ALA A 217 12.45 2.22 18.90
CA ALA A 217 12.01 0.94 18.34
C ALA A 217 10.52 0.65 18.56
N SER A 218 9.94 1.09 19.68
CA SER A 218 8.53 0.88 20.01
C SER A 218 7.62 1.67 19.06
N TYR A 219 7.99 2.90 18.72
CA TYR A 219 7.21 3.74 17.81
C TYR A 219 7.23 3.20 16.38
N ILE A 220 8.39 2.78 15.88
CA ILE A 220 8.52 2.17 14.56
C ILE A 220 7.68 0.88 14.48
N LYS A 221 7.71 0.06 15.54
CA LYS A 221 6.89 -1.15 15.62
C LYS A 221 5.39 -0.86 15.54
N ARG A 222 4.90 0.17 16.26
CA ARG A 222 3.48 0.59 16.20
C ARG A 222 3.08 1.08 14.81
N ALA A 223 3.96 1.85 14.15
CA ALA A 223 3.74 2.28 12.77
C ALA A 223 3.68 1.10 11.78
N ALA A 224 4.56 0.11 11.95
CA ALA A 224 4.52 -1.12 11.15
C ALA A 224 3.25 -1.97 11.42
N TYR A 225 2.77 -2.00 12.66
CA TYR A 225 1.48 -2.63 12.97
C TYR A 225 0.30 -1.91 12.29
N ILE A 226 0.30 -0.58 12.25
CA ILE A 226 -0.72 0.17 11.51
C ILE A 226 -0.70 -0.20 10.02
N ALA A 227 0.49 -0.27 9.40
CA ALA A 227 0.63 -0.72 8.02
C ALA A 227 0.02 -2.11 7.79
N LEU A 228 0.25 -3.07 8.71
CA LEU A 228 -0.34 -4.40 8.65
C LEU A 228 -1.86 -4.38 8.87
N GLY A 229 -2.35 -3.55 9.79
CA GLY A 229 -3.78 -3.37 10.05
C GLY A 229 -4.54 -2.76 8.88
N LEU A 230 -3.87 -1.99 8.00
CA LEU A 230 -4.46 -1.41 6.80
C LEU A 230 -4.59 -2.42 5.65
N ALA A 231 -3.85 -3.54 5.67
CA ALA A 231 -3.86 -4.50 4.58
C ALA A 231 -5.27 -5.02 4.21
N PRO A 232 -6.13 -5.42 5.16
CA PRO A 232 -7.49 -5.87 4.83
C PRO A 232 -8.33 -4.81 4.12
N PHE A 233 -8.14 -3.52 4.45
CA PHE A 233 -8.87 -2.43 3.81
C PHE A 233 -8.46 -2.26 2.36
N PHE A 234 -7.16 -2.27 2.07
CA PHE A 234 -6.66 -2.22 0.70
C PHE A 234 -7.03 -3.47 -0.11
N ALA A 235 -7.13 -4.64 0.53
CA ALA A 235 -7.64 -5.83 -0.13
C ALA A 235 -9.12 -5.68 -0.53
N VAL A 236 -9.95 -5.10 0.35
CA VAL A 236 -11.35 -4.78 0.01
C VAL A 236 -11.42 -3.76 -1.12
N ALA A 237 -10.61 -2.71 -1.08
CA ALA A 237 -10.57 -1.71 -2.15
C ALA A 237 -10.17 -2.31 -3.51
N ALA A 238 -9.10 -3.10 -3.56
CA ALA A 238 -8.65 -3.78 -4.77
C ALA A 238 -9.71 -4.75 -5.30
N PHE A 239 -10.45 -5.42 -4.41
CA PHE A 239 -11.57 -6.29 -4.81
C PHE A 239 -12.68 -5.48 -5.48
N ILE A 240 -13.06 -4.35 -4.87
CA ILE A 240 -14.05 -3.44 -5.45
C ILE A 240 -13.58 -2.95 -6.82
N GLU A 241 -12.34 -2.50 -6.93
CA GLU A 241 -11.78 -1.96 -8.19
C GLU A 241 -11.67 -3.01 -9.30
N THR A 242 -11.35 -4.25 -8.96
CA THR A 242 -11.11 -5.30 -9.97
C THR A 242 -12.40 -6.01 -10.39
N PHE A 243 -13.34 -6.21 -9.48
CA PHE A 243 -14.53 -7.03 -9.74
C PHE A 243 -15.81 -6.21 -9.83
N ILE A 244 -15.93 -5.13 -9.06
CA ILE A 244 -17.18 -4.37 -8.92
C ILE A 244 -17.18 -3.15 -9.85
N THR A 245 -16.10 -2.36 -9.87
CA THR A 245 -15.98 -1.17 -10.73
C THR A 245 -16.19 -1.49 -12.22
N PRO A 246 -15.60 -2.55 -12.82
CA PRO A 246 -15.81 -2.86 -14.23
C PRO A 246 -17.24 -3.28 -14.54
N PHE A 247 -17.94 -3.90 -13.58
CA PHE A 247 -19.36 -4.26 -13.72
C PHE A 247 -20.23 -3.00 -13.84
N PHE A 248 -20.02 -2.01 -12.96
CA PHE A 248 -20.76 -0.74 -13.02
C PHE A 248 -20.43 0.07 -14.27
N ILE A 249 -19.15 0.12 -14.69
CA ILE A 249 -18.75 0.80 -15.93
C ILE A 249 -19.43 0.16 -17.14
N LYS A 250 -19.45 -1.18 -17.24
CA LYS A 250 -20.14 -1.89 -18.34
C LYS A 250 -21.64 -1.62 -18.35
N LEU A 251 -22.28 -1.57 -17.19
CA LEU A 251 -23.71 -1.28 -17.08
C LEU A 251 -24.01 0.17 -17.51
N TYR A 252 -23.19 1.13 -17.08
CA TYR A 252 -23.33 2.54 -17.42
C TYR A 252 -23.13 2.79 -18.93
N LEU A 253 -22.08 2.22 -19.53
CA LEU A 253 -21.83 2.32 -20.98
C LEU A 253 -22.92 1.66 -21.83
N LYS A 254 -23.64 0.66 -21.31
CA LYS A 254 -24.78 0.03 -22.00
C LYS A 254 -26.07 0.85 -21.89
N SER A 255 -26.14 1.79 -20.95
CA SER A 255 -27.30 2.67 -20.72
C SER A 255 -27.23 4.02 -21.43
N LEU A 256 -26.07 4.34 -22.02
CA LEU A 256 -25.82 5.47 -22.92
C LEU A 256 -26.09 5.06 -24.37
#